data_AF-A0A7C1JS22-F1
#
_entry.id   AF-A0A7C1JS22-F1
#
_cell.length_a   1.000
_cell.length_b   1.000
_cell.length_c   1.000
_cell.angle_alpha   90.00
_cell.angle_beta   90.00
_cell.angle_gamma   90.00
#
_symmetry.space_group_name_H-M   'P 1'
#
loop_
_entity.id
_entity.type
_entity.pdbx_description
1 polymer ?
#
loop_
_entity_poly.entity_id
_entity_poly.type
_entity_poly.pdbx_seq_one_letter_code
_entity_poly.pdbx_strand_id
1 'polypeptide(L)' 'MSLRKPTTLFFSAGEPSGDLHGANLIKQLRASCPTLEAVGYGGPQMAAAGCGL' A
#
# COMPACT_ATOMS: atom_id res chain seq x y z
N MET A 1 23.70 -10.32 -9.41
CA MET A 1 22.70 -9.47 -8.73
C MET A 1 21.32 -9.90 -9.19
N SER A 2 20.49 -10.44 -8.29
CA SER A 2 19.10 -10.81 -8.63
C SER A 2 18.28 -9.52 -8.73
N LEU A 3 17.81 -9.19 -9.92
CA LEU A 3 16.87 -8.10 -10.17
C LEU A 3 15.51 -8.51 -9.57
N ARG A 4 15.29 -8.23 -8.29
CA ARG A 4 13.97 -8.44 -7.68
C ARG A 4 12.98 -7.56 -8.42
N LYS A 5 11.99 -8.17 -9.07
CA LYS A 5 10.88 -7.45 -9.69
C LYS A 5 10.20 -6.56 -8.65
N PRO A 6 9.74 -5.35 -9.04
CA PRO A 6 8.84 -4.56 -8.20
C PRO A 6 7.66 -5.42 -7.78
N THR A 7 7.33 -5.37 -6.48
CA THR A 7 6.22 -6.16 -5.94
C THR A 7 5.00 -5.27 -5.88
N THR A 8 4.05 -5.49 -6.77
CA THR A 8 2.77 -4.76 -6.76
C THR A 8 1.79 -5.50 -5.88
N LEU A 9 1.28 -4.84 -4.83
CA LEU A 9 0.25 -5.36 -3.94
C LEU A 9 -1.07 -4.60 -4.15
N PHE A 10 -2.15 -5.37 -4.31
CA PHE A 10 -3.49 -4.84 -4.38
C PHE A 10 -4.11 -4.76 -2.97
N PHE A 11 -4.68 -3.61 -2.62
CA PHE A 11 -5.40 -3.36 -1.38
C PHE A 11 -6.88 -3.13 -1.66
N SER A 12 -7.75 -3.60 -0.76
CA SER A 12 -9.19 -3.38 -0.84
C SER A 12 -9.74 -3.10 0.55
N ALA A 13 -10.14 -1.86 0.80
CA ALA A 13 -10.77 -1.41 2.03
C ALA A 13 -12.03 -0.60 1.71
N GLY A 14 -13.19 -1.07 2.19
CA GLY A 14 -14.50 -0.42 1.97
C GLY A 14 -15.01 0.41 3.15
N GLU A 15 -14.28 0.44 4.27
CA GLU A 15 -14.69 1.09 5.51
C GLU A 15 -13.55 1.93 6.11
N PRO A 16 -13.83 2.98 6.91
CA PRO A 16 -12.81 3.87 7.46
C PRO A 16 -11.74 3.17 8.31
N SER A 17 -12.12 2.10 9.02
CA SER A 17 -11.17 1.28 9.78
C SER A 17 -10.17 0.58 8.85
N GLY A 18 -10.65 0.05 7.73
CA GLY A 18 -9.81 -0.58 6.71
C GLY A 18 -8.84 0.41 6.06
N ASP A 19 -9.28 1.65 5.82
CA ASP A 19 -8.43 2.72 5.30
C ASP A 19 -7.25 3.03 6.26
N LEU A 20 -7.54 3.17 7.56
CA LEU A 20 -6.52 3.41 8.59
C LEU A 20 -5.51 2.26 8.69
N HIS A 21 -5.99 1.02 8.77
CA HIS A 21 -5.11 -0.15 8.90
C HIS A 21 -4.32 -0.39 7.60
N GLY A 22 -4.95 -0.23 6.45
CA GLY A 22 -4.32 -0.34 5.13
C GLY A 22 -3.20 0.69 4.96
N ALA A 23 -3.45 1.95 5.33
CA ALA A 23 -2.45 3.01 5.27
C ALA A 23 -1.22 2.70 6.12
N ASN A 24 -1.42 2.20 7.35
CA ASN A 24 -0.31 1.82 8.23
C ASN A 24 0.48 0.64 7.69
N LEU A 25 -0.20 -0.36 7.14
CA LEU A 25 0.44 -1.50 6.50
C LEU A 25 1.28 -1.08 5.29
N ILE A 26 0.75 -0.24 4.40
CA ILE A 26 1.48 0.29 3.24
C ILE A 26 2.76 1.01 3.67
N LYS A 27 2.69 1.86 4.71
CA LYS A 27 3.87 2.57 5.24
C LYS A 27 4.97 1.60 5.69
N GLN A 28 4.60 0.57 6.46
CA GLN A 28 5.56 -0.41 6.97
C GLN A 28 6.14 -1.29 5.86
N LEU A 29 5.30 -1.72 4.90
CA LEU A 29 5.75 -2.51 3.75
C LEU A 29 6.70 -1.72 2.86
N ARG A 30 6.42 -0.43 2.60
CA ARG A 30 7.33 0.44 1.83
C ARG A 30 8.66 0.68 2.54
N ALA A 31 8.66 0.79 3.87
CA ALA A 31 9.90 0.90 4.64
C ALA A 31 10.78 -0.36 4.52
N SER A 32 10.16 -1.55 4.48
CA SER A 32 10.87 -2.83 4.33
C SER A 32 11.22 -3.16 2.87
N CYS A 33 10.41 -2.68 1.93
CA CYS A 33 10.54 -2.91 0.50
C CYS A 33 10.26 -1.60 -0.26
N PRO A 34 11.27 -0.76 -0.49
CA PRO A 34 11.09 0.53 -1.16
C PRO A 34 10.56 0.42 -2.61
N THR A 35 10.72 -0.75 -3.23
CA THR A 35 10.22 -1.07 -4.59
C THR A 35 8.80 -1.64 -4.59
N LEU A 36 8.10 -1.61 -3.46
CA LEU A 36 6.70 -2.00 -3.38
C LEU A 36 5.82 -0.93 -4.04
N GLU A 37 4.94 -1.35 -4.93
CA GLU A 37 3.85 -0.53 -5.44
C GLU A 37 2.53 -0.97 -4.79
N ALA A 38 1.83 -0.04 -4.16
CA ALA A 38 0.51 -0.28 -3.58
C ALA A 38 -0.55 0.30 -4.51
N VAL A 39 -1.55 -0.49 -4.86
CA VAL A 39 -2.69 -0.08 -5.72
C VAL A 39 -3.99 -0.64 -5.16
N GLY A 40 -5.14 -0.05 -5.51
CA GLY A 40 -6.44 -0.69 -5.28
C GLY A 40 -7.50 0.25 -4.75
N TYR A 41 -8.42 -0.23 -3.92
CA TYR A 41 -9.54 0.56 -3.41
C TYR A 41 -9.37 0.83 -1.92
N GLY A 42 -9.60 2.08 -1.51
CA GLY A 42 -9.38 2.53 -0.15
C GLY A 42 -9.88 3.94 0.07
N GLY A 43 -9.54 4.51 1.22
CA GLY A 43 -9.89 5.88 1.59
C GLY A 43 -8.70 6.84 1.50
N PRO A 44 -8.89 8.08 2.00
CA PRO A 44 -7.88 9.12 1.92
C PRO A 44 -6.57 8.78 2.65
N GLN A 45 -6.61 7.93 3.69
CA GLN A 45 -5.39 7.57 4.43
C GLN A 45 -4.50 6.63 3.62
N MET A 46 -5.09 5.67 2.90
CA MET A 46 -4.36 4.78 1.98
C MET A 46 -3.76 5.58 0.82
N ALA A 47 -4.51 6.53 0.24
CA ALA A 47 -3.96 7.44 -0.78
C ALA A 47 -2.76 8.21 -0.24
N ALA A 48 -2.86 8.77 0.97
CA ALA A 48 -1.76 9.49 1.62
C ALA A 48 -0.55 8.60 1.95
N ALA A 49 -0.74 7.29 2.16
CA ALA A 49 0.35 6.33 2.33
C ALA A 49 1.06 5.96 1.00
N GLY A 50 0.53 6.43 -0.13
CA GLY A 50 1.04 6.17 -1.47
C GLY A 50 0.41 4.96 -2.15
N CYS A 51 -0.82 4.61 -1.78
CA CYS A 51 -1.65 3.70 -2.58
C CYS A 51 -2.17 4.44 -3.82
N GLY A 52 -1.99 3.87 -5.00
CA GLY A 52 -2.71 4.31 -6.20
C GLY A 52 -4.16 3.85 -6.12
N LEU A 53 -5.07 4.77 -5.79
CA LEU A 53 -6.52 4.54 -5.71
C LEU A 53 -7.25 4.98 -6.98
#